data_AF-A0A1Y2HUE6-F1
#
_entry.id   AF-A0A1Y2HUE6-F1
#
_cell.length_a   1.000
_cell.length_b   1.000
_cell.length_c   1.000
_cell.angle_alpha   90.00
_cell.angle_beta   90.00
_cell.angle_gamma   90.00
#
_symmetry.space_group_name_H-M   'P 1'
#
loop_
_entity.id
_entity.type
_entity.pdbx_description
1 polymer ?
#
loop_
_entity_poly.entity_id
_entity_poly.type
_entity_poly.pdbx_seq_one_letter_code
_entity_poly.pdbx_strand_id
1 'polypeptide(L)'
;MSRPTLHVADRTPARAVLTSAVLAYLFNWILEQSSSSPAQGFSDVTGLGVSTCFANLSHAIQLASLLKLRYSMNSLDRPCSSPAGEPGAVIALVIVVIVGILAPFGLVNRKPCGWSVILFAVSCTIFLVYFQLVAKPRLVANAAERLFIRSILDQRFAPSAGNNDARDAVDSRTARELEGPGSPELFKLGAFDLNHNQE
;
A
#
# COMPACT_ATOMS: atom_id res chain seq x y z
N MET A 1 -25.12 -19.11 13.53
CA MET A 1 -24.59 -18.21 12.49
C MET A 1 -23.08 -18.10 12.67
N SER A 2 -22.32 -18.97 12.02
CA SER A 2 -20.85 -18.91 11.99
C SER A 2 -20.42 -17.87 10.96
N ARG A 3 -19.61 -16.89 11.38
CA ARG A 3 -19.01 -15.92 10.45
C ARG A 3 -18.02 -16.66 9.55
N PRO A 4 -18.02 -16.46 8.23
CA PRO A 4 -16.96 -16.96 7.38
C PRO A 4 -15.65 -16.25 7.75
N THR A 5 -14.71 -16.99 8.33
CA THR A 5 -13.33 -16.53 8.52
C THR A 5 -12.64 -16.55 7.16
N LEU A 6 -12.56 -15.39 6.53
CA LEU A 6 -11.75 -15.15 5.35
C LEU A 6 -10.28 -15.34 5.72
N HIS A 7 -9.77 -16.56 5.62
CA HIS A 7 -8.33 -16.80 5.61
C HIS A 7 -7.80 -16.43 4.22
N VAL A 8 -7.88 -15.16 3.85
CA VAL A 8 -7.04 -14.62 2.78
C VAL A 8 -5.64 -14.81 3.30
N ALA A 9 -4.86 -15.71 2.70
CA ALA A 9 -3.44 -15.76 2.98
C ALA A 9 -2.90 -14.35 2.78
N ASP A 10 -2.49 -13.69 3.87
CA ASP A 10 -1.95 -12.34 3.88
C ASP A 10 -0.72 -12.31 2.97
N ARG A 11 -0.94 -12.07 1.68
CA ARG A 11 0.12 -11.80 0.73
C ARG A 11 0.58 -10.40 1.02
N THR A 12 1.46 -10.28 2.00
CA THR A 12 2.28 -9.09 2.15
C THR A 12 2.92 -8.82 0.79
N PRO A 13 2.74 -7.61 0.22
CA PRO A 13 3.24 -7.31 -1.11
C PRO A 13 4.75 -7.13 -1.03
N ALA A 14 5.49 -8.22 -0.86
CA ALA A 14 6.93 -8.25 -0.68
C ALA A 14 7.65 -7.54 -1.83
N ARG A 15 7.13 -7.68 -3.06
CA ARG A 15 7.64 -6.97 -4.23
C ARG A 15 7.50 -5.45 -4.08
N ALA A 16 6.38 -4.96 -3.55
CA ALA A 16 6.18 -3.52 -3.36
C ALA A 16 7.18 -2.97 -2.32
N VAL A 17 7.31 -3.66 -1.19
CA VAL A 17 8.24 -3.28 -0.11
C VAL A 17 9.69 -3.28 -0.60
N LEU A 18 10.10 -4.32 -1.32
CA LEU A 18 11.45 -4.40 -1.90
C LEU A 18 11.68 -3.29 -2.92
N THR A 19 10.72 -3.02 -3.80
CA THR A 19 10.88 -1.94 -4.81
C THR A 19 10.99 -0.56 -4.17
N SER A 20 10.22 -0.27 -3.11
CA SER A 20 10.34 1.02 -2.39
C SER A 20 11.65 1.13 -1.63
N ALA A 21 12.13 0.04 -1.03
CA ALA A 21 13.41 0.03 -0.33
C ALA A 21 14.60 0.29 -1.27
N VAL A 22 14.62 -0.39 -2.43
CA VAL A 22 15.64 -0.18 -3.46
C VAL A 22 15.58 1.25 -4.01
N LEU A 23 14.37 1.78 -4.26
CA LEU A 23 14.21 3.15 -4.75
C LEU A 23 14.69 4.19 -3.73
N ALA A 24 14.35 4.01 -2.45
CA ALA A 24 14.81 4.89 -1.38
C ALA A 24 16.34 4.87 -1.23
N TYR A 25 16.95 3.69 -1.31
CA TYR A 25 18.41 3.55 -1.28
C TYR A 25 19.08 4.25 -2.48
N LEU A 26 18.56 4.05 -3.69
CA LEU A 26 19.07 4.73 -4.90
C LEU A 26 18.97 6.25 -4.77
N PHE A 27 17.87 6.77 -4.23
CA PHE A 27 17.71 8.20 -3.97
C PHE A 27 18.77 8.73 -3.01
N ASN A 28 18.98 8.03 -1.89
CA ASN A 28 19.99 8.42 -0.91
C ASN A 28 21.40 8.42 -1.52
N TRP A 29 21.72 7.39 -2.31
CA TRP A 29 23.00 7.27 -2.98
C TRP A 29 23.26 8.41 -3.99
N ILE A 30 22.25 8.79 -4.78
CA ILE A 30 22.38 9.92 -5.74
C ILE A 30 22.60 11.25 -5.00
N LEU A 31 21.92 11.46 -3.88
CA LEU A 31 22.08 12.66 -3.05
C LEU A 31 23.47 12.73 -2.42
N GLU A 32 24.00 11.61 -1.94
CA GLU A 32 25.35 11.53 -1.38
C GLU A 32 26.42 11.88 -2.41
N GLN A 33 26.30 11.37 -3.64
CA GLN A 33 27.21 11.71 -4.76
C GLN A 33 27.14 13.18 -5.18
N SER A 34 25.98 13.81 -4.99
CA SER A 34 25.75 15.21 -5.37
C SER A 34 26.11 16.20 -4.25
N SER A 35 26.41 15.68 -3.05
CA SER A 35 26.72 16.49 -1.87
C SER A 35 28.22 16.75 -1.78
N SER A 36 28.60 17.99 -1.46
CA SER A 36 30.00 18.41 -1.31
C SER A 36 30.67 17.87 -0.03
N SER A 37 29.93 17.15 0.82
CA SER A 37 30.46 16.52 2.03
C SER A 37 29.75 15.19 2.31
N PRO A 38 30.49 14.09 2.54
CA PRO A 38 29.94 12.73 2.65
C PRO A 38 29.04 12.52 3.87
N ALA A 39 29.07 13.41 4.87
CA ALA A 39 28.23 13.30 6.07
C ALA A 39 26.89 14.04 5.99
N GLN A 40 26.60 14.78 4.91
CA GLN A 40 25.47 15.74 4.88
C GLN A 40 24.33 15.37 3.91
N GLY A 41 24.47 14.35 3.07
CA GLY A 41 23.55 14.10 1.95
C GLY A 41 22.06 13.98 2.29
N PHE A 42 21.72 13.46 3.47
CA PHE A 42 20.31 13.32 3.91
C PHE A 42 19.92 14.32 5.01
N SER A 43 20.87 14.73 5.86
CA SER A 43 20.61 15.70 6.95
C SER A 43 20.52 17.14 6.46
N ASP A 44 21.02 17.42 5.26
CA ASP A 44 20.96 18.74 4.67
C ASP A 44 19.56 19.06 4.12
N VAL A 45 19.31 20.36 3.95
CA VAL A 45 18.03 20.96 3.52
C VAL A 45 17.48 20.34 2.23
N THR A 46 18.38 19.83 1.40
CA THR A 46 18.11 19.17 0.13
C THR A 46 17.25 17.91 0.29
N GLY A 47 17.62 16.99 1.20
CA GLY A 47 16.91 15.71 1.36
C GLY A 47 15.53 15.89 1.99
N LEU A 48 15.47 16.58 3.14
CA LEU A 48 14.22 16.84 3.85
C LEU A 48 13.27 17.74 3.04
N GLY A 49 13.82 18.75 2.35
CA GLY A 49 13.05 19.66 1.52
C GLY A 49 12.34 18.95 0.37
N VAL A 50 13.06 18.07 -0.34
CA VAL A 50 12.48 17.30 -1.45
C VAL A 50 11.41 16.31 -0.94
N SER A 51 11.68 15.58 0.14
CA SER A 51 10.71 14.66 0.74
C SER A 51 9.42 15.37 1.19
N THR A 52 9.58 16.52 1.84
CA THR A 52 8.44 17.33 2.31
C THR A 52 7.63 17.88 1.13
N CYS A 53 8.29 18.27 0.03
CA CYS A 53 7.60 18.70 -1.19
C CYS A 53 6.74 17.58 -1.80
N PHE A 54 7.24 16.33 -1.83
CA PHE A 54 6.46 15.18 -2.27
C PHE A 54 5.25 14.89 -1.38
N ALA A 55 5.43 14.95 -0.05
CA ALA A 55 4.33 14.77 0.89
C ALA A 55 3.23 15.82 0.69
N ASN A 56 3.62 17.09 0.54
CA ASN A 56 2.69 18.19 0.32
C ASN A 56 2.01 18.11 -1.06
N LEU A 57 2.71 17.68 -2.10
CA LEU A 57 2.09 17.42 -3.40
C LEU A 57 0.99 16.35 -3.31
N SER A 58 1.23 15.27 -2.56
CA SER A 58 0.23 14.23 -2.32
C SER A 58 -1.01 14.79 -1.61
N HIS A 59 -0.82 15.61 -0.57
CA HIS A 59 -1.93 16.28 0.12
C HIS A 59 -2.69 17.26 -0.78
N ALA A 60 -2.00 18.01 -1.64
CA ALA A 60 -2.65 18.90 -2.59
C ALA A 60 -3.58 18.12 -3.55
N ILE A 61 -3.12 16.97 -4.06
CA ILE A 61 -3.93 16.11 -4.92
C ILE A 61 -5.12 15.52 -4.17
N GLN A 62 -4.94 15.05 -2.94
CA GLN A 62 -6.02 14.52 -2.11
C GLN A 62 -7.10 15.57 -1.85
N LEU A 63 -6.70 16.79 -1.49
CA LEU A 63 -7.62 17.91 -1.25
C LEU A 63 -8.31 18.35 -2.55
N ALA A 64 -7.59 18.42 -3.67
CA ALA A 64 -8.17 18.73 -4.98
C ALA A 64 -9.20 17.67 -5.41
N SER A 65 -8.92 16.39 -5.17
CA SER A 65 -9.86 15.29 -5.44
C SER A 65 -11.11 15.38 -4.57
N LEU A 66 -10.96 15.72 -3.28
CA LEU A 66 -12.08 15.96 -2.38
C LEU A 66 -12.96 17.12 -2.87
N LEU A 67 -12.33 18.21 -3.31
CA LEU A 67 -13.02 19.39 -3.82
C LEU A 67 -13.77 19.06 -5.12
N LYS A 68 -13.12 18.37 -6.06
CA LYS A 68 -13.74 17.90 -7.30
C LYS A 68 -14.94 16.99 -7.02
N LEU A 69 -14.84 16.10 -6.05
CA LEU A 69 -15.94 15.21 -5.67
C LEU A 69 -17.11 16.00 -5.07
N ARG A 70 -16.85 17.02 -4.24
CA ARG A 70 -17.89 17.90 -3.70
C ARG A 70 -18.61 18.69 -4.79
N TYR A 71 -17.87 19.27 -5.73
CA TYR A 71 -18.49 20.03 -6.83
C TYR A 71 -19.21 19.14 -7.86
N SER A 72 -18.66 17.97 -8.18
CA SER A 72 -19.22 17.10 -9.22
C SER A 72 -20.35 16.19 -8.72
N MET A 73 -20.37 15.87 -7.42
CA MET A 73 -21.29 14.90 -6.83
C MET A 73 -21.84 15.44 -5.51
N ASN A 74 -22.65 16.48 -5.62
CA ASN A 74 -23.26 17.17 -4.48
C ASN A 74 -24.48 16.42 -3.88
N SER A 75 -25.04 15.45 -4.61
CA SER A 75 -26.25 14.71 -4.21
C SER A 75 -25.99 13.37 -3.53
N LEU A 76 -24.72 12.98 -3.30
CA LEU A 76 -24.44 11.76 -2.55
C LEU A 76 -24.65 11.99 -1.06
N ASP A 77 -25.49 11.16 -0.45
CA ASP A 77 -25.67 11.09 0.99
C ASP A 77 -24.36 10.60 1.64
N ARG A 78 -23.76 11.41 2.51
CA ARG A 78 -22.43 11.14 3.09
C ARG A 78 -22.59 10.71 4.55
N PRO A 79 -22.24 9.45 4.90
CA PRO A 79 -22.35 8.94 6.28
C PRO A 79 -21.53 9.75 7.31
N CYS A 80 -20.50 10.47 6.86
CA CYS A 80 -19.69 11.36 7.70
C CYS A 80 -19.51 12.71 7.00
N SER A 81 -19.95 13.77 7.65
CA SER A 81 -19.75 15.15 7.21
C SER A 81 -18.57 15.77 7.96
N SER A 82 -17.63 16.37 7.21
CA SER A 82 -16.53 17.14 7.81
C SER A 82 -17.10 18.40 8.50
N PRO A 83 -16.70 18.70 9.75
CA PRO A 83 -17.18 19.86 10.51
C PRO A 83 -16.75 21.20 9.90
N ALA A 84 -15.69 21.24 9.09
CA ALA A 84 -15.20 22.46 8.42
C ALA A 84 -15.69 22.60 6.96
N GLY A 85 -16.48 21.63 6.46
CA GLY A 85 -17.13 21.70 5.14
C GLY A 85 -16.19 21.86 3.94
N GLU A 86 -16.69 22.55 2.91
CA GLU A 86 -15.93 23.00 1.73
C GLU A 86 -14.88 24.09 2.00
N PRO A 87 -15.13 25.13 2.83
CA PRO A 87 -14.18 26.23 2.97
C PRO A 87 -12.88 25.79 3.65
N GLY A 88 -12.94 24.85 4.60
CA GLY A 88 -11.75 24.29 5.22
C GLY A 88 -10.83 23.56 4.23
N ALA A 89 -11.41 22.86 3.24
CA ALA A 89 -10.63 22.17 2.21
C ALA A 89 -9.93 23.15 1.25
N VAL A 90 -10.58 24.27 0.91
CA VAL A 90 -9.97 25.32 0.08
C VAL A 90 -8.81 25.99 0.82
N ILE A 91 -9.00 26.37 2.08
CA ILE A 91 -7.95 27.00 2.89
C ILE A 91 -6.77 26.04 3.08
N ALA A 92 -7.04 24.77 3.39
CA ALA A 92 -6.00 23.76 3.50
C ALA A 92 -5.22 23.59 2.19
N LEU A 93 -5.90 23.58 1.04
CA LEU A 93 -5.24 23.48 -0.27
C LEU A 93 -4.31 24.68 -0.51
N VAL A 94 -4.78 25.90 -0.22
CA VAL A 94 -3.99 27.13 -0.37
C VAL A 94 -2.75 27.09 0.53
N ILE A 95 -2.90 26.68 1.79
CA ILE A 95 -1.78 26.56 2.74
C ILE A 95 -0.78 25.52 2.25
N VAL A 96 -1.24 24.34 1.81
CA VAL A 96 -0.35 23.28 1.31
C VAL A 96 0.43 23.72 0.08
N VAL A 97 -0.20 24.46 -0.84
CA VAL A 97 0.49 24.97 -2.03
C VAL A 97 1.51 26.05 -1.65
N ILE A 98 1.11 27.05 -0.87
CA ILE A 98 1.98 28.19 -0.55
C ILE A 98 3.10 27.78 0.42
N VAL A 99 2.74 27.18 1.55
CA VAL A 99 3.69 26.84 2.62
C VAL A 99 4.40 25.53 2.31
N GLY A 100 3.69 24.55 1.76
CA GLY A 100 4.23 23.21 1.58
C GLY A 100 5.06 23.01 0.30
N ILE A 101 4.70 23.72 -0.79
CA ILE A 101 5.38 23.57 -2.08
C ILE A 101 6.22 24.80 -2.40
N LEU A 102 5.69 26.02 -2.27
CA LEU A 102 6.42 27.23 -2.64
C LEU A 102 7.48 27.63 -1.60
N ALA A 103 7.21 27.47 -0.31
CA ALA A 103 8.14 27.94 0.72
C ALA A 103 9.53 27.27 0.70
N PRO A 104 9.66 25.96 0.43
CA PRO A 104 10.96 25.32 0.24
C PRO A 104 11.79 25.88 -0.93
N PHE A 105 11.15 26.46 -1.95
CA PHE A 105 11.84 26.96 -3.15
C PHE A 105 12.12 28.47 -3.14
N GLY A 106 11.37 29.27 -2.37
CA GLY A 106 11.46 30.73 -2.48
C GLY A 106 11.37 31.54 -1.19
N LEU A 107 10.86 30.99 -0.07
CA LEU A 107 10.63 31.78 1.15
C LEU A 107 11.76 31.65 2.18
N VAL A 108 12.54 30.58 2.12
CA VAL A 108 13.70 30.39 2.99
C VAL A 108 14.93 30.89 2.22
N ASN A 109 15.66 31.87 2.77
CA ASN A 109 16.89 32.48 2.24
C ASN A 109 18.07 31.50 1.98
N ARG A 110 17.79 30.20 1.92
CA ARG A 110 18.73 29.17 1.52
C ARG A 110 18.59 29.00 0.02
N LYS A 111 19.67 29.26 -0.71
CA LYS A 111 19.73 28.99 -2.15
C LYS A 111 19.25 27.55 -2.37
N PRO A 112 18.12 27.33 -3.07
CA PRO A 112 17.68 25.98 -3.36
C PRO A 112 18.82 25.32 -4.13
N CYS A 113 19.34 24.21 -3.59
CA CYS A 113 20.32 23.42 -4.29
C CYS A 113 19.64 23.00 -5.60
N GLY A 114 20.13 23.45 -6.76
CA GLY A 114 19.44 23.24 -8.05
C GLY A 114 19.12 21.77 -8.32
N TRP A 115 19.95 20.88 -7.75
CA TRP A 115 19.75 19.43 -7.72
C TRP A 115 18.42 18.98 -7.11
N SER A 116 17.93 19.62 -6.04
CA SER A 116 16.65 19.29 -5.41
C SER A 116 15.47 19.50 -6.35
N VAL A 117 15.48 20.62 -7.07
CA VAL A 117 14.42 20.99 -8.02
C VAL A 117 14.39 19.99 -9.18
N ILE A 118 15.58 19.67 -9.71
CA ILE A 118 15.73 18.72 -10.81
C ILE A 118 15.27 17.32 -10.37
N LEU A 119 15.72 16.83 -9.22
CA LEU A 119 15.32 15.54 -8.68
C LEU A 119 13.81 15.45 -8.46
N PHE A 120 13.20 16.49 -7.88
CA PHE A 120 11.76 16.57 -7.69
C PHE A 120 11.00 16.51 -9.03
N ALA A 121 11.41 17.35 -9.99
CA ALA A 121 10.78 17.40 -11.30
C ALA A 121 10.89 16.06 -12.05
N VAL A 122 12.10 15.51 -12.16
CA VAL A 122 12.37 14.24 -12.86
C VAL A 122 11.56 13.11 -12.24
N SER A 123 11.55 13.00 -10.90
CA SER A 123 10.88 11.91 -10.22
C SER A 123 9.36 12.02 -10.31
N CYS A 124 8.83 13.25 -10.27
CA CYS A 124 7.41 13.50 -10.52
C CYS A 124 7.03 13.09 -11.96
N THR A 125 7.85 13.44 -12.96
CA THR A 125 7.64 13.02 -14.35
C THR A 125 7.67 11.50 -14.50
N ILE A 126 8.68 10.82 -13.93
CA ILE A 126 8.77 9.35 -13.97
C ILE A 126 7.52 8.71 -13.34
N PHE A 127 7.08 9.23 -12.19
CA PHE A 127 5.90 8.71 -11.52
C PHE A 127 4.62 8.91 -12.34
N LEU A 128 4.44 10.07 -12.98
CA LEU A 128 3.30 10.34 -13.85
C LEU A 128 3.29 9.44 -15.10
N VAL A 129 4.46 9.23 -15.70
CA VAL A 129 4.62 8.30 -16.85
C VAL A 129 4.29 6.87 -16.42
N TYR A 130 4.85 6.41 -15.29
CA TYR A 130 4.54 5.09 -14.73
C TYR A 130 3.05 4.94 -14.43
N PHE A 131 2.43 5.97 -13.83
CA PHE A 131 1.03 5.96 -13.50
C PHE A 131 0.15 5.81 -14.75
N GLN A 132 0.44 6.57 -15.81
CA GLN A 132 -0.35 6.55 -17.04
C GLN A 132 -0.18 5.24 -17.82
N LEU A 133 1.04 4.72 -17.94
CA LEU A 133 1.34 3.55 -18.77
C LEU A 133 1.04 2.23 -18.06
N VAL A 134 1.36 2.13 -16.76
CA VAL A 134 1.34 0.85 -16.02
C VAL A 134 0.21 0.81 -15.01
N ALA A 135 0.08 1.83 -14.16
CA ALA A 135 -0.84 1.77 -13.03
C ALA A 135 -2.31 1.90 -13.46
N LYS A 136 -2.62 2.91 -14.28
CA LYS A 136 -3.97 3.21 -14.76
C LYS A 136 -4.70 2.01 -15.37
N PRO A 137 -4.11 1.24 -16.32
CA PRO A 137 -4.79 0.06 -16.85
C PRO A 137 -4.91 -1.10 -15.85
N ARG A 138 -4.01 -1.21 -14.86
CA ARG A 138 -4.02 -2.30 -13.87
C ARG A 138 -4.98 -2.08 -12.69
N LEU A 139 -5.33 -0.82 -12.38
CA LEU A 139 -6.27 -0.47 -11.30
C LEU A 139 -7.69 -1.00 -11.55
N VAL A 140 -8.11 -1.08 -12.82
CA VAL A 140 -9.44 -1.61 -13.20
C VAL A 140 -9.47 -3.14 -13.16
N ALA A 141 -8.33 -3.80 -13.38
CA ALA A 141 -8.24 -5.26 -13.42
C ALA A 141 -8.19 -5.90 -12.02
N ASN A 142 -7.56 -5.23 -11.04
CA ASN A 142 -7.33 -5.77 -9.70
C ASN A 142 -8.21 -5.13 -8.62
N ALA A 143 -9.35 -4.54 -8.99
CA ALA A 143 -10.29 -4.00 -8.02
C ALA A 143 -10.70 -5.10 -7.02
N ALA A 144 -10.53 -4.85 -5.72
CA ALA A 144 -10.87 -5.80 -4.66
C ALA A 144 -12.36 -6.24 -4.74
N GLU A 145 -13.22 -5.35 -5.26
CA GLU A 145 -14.63 -5.64 -5.54
C GLU A 145 -14.82 -6.80 -6.53
N ARG A 146 -13.98 -6.95 -7.55
CA ARG A 146 -14.06 -8.09 -8.48
C ARG A 146 -13.74 -9.41 -7.79
N LEU A 147 -12.76 -9.43 -6.89
CA LEU A 147 -12.42 -10.62 -6.10
C LEU A 147 -13.52 -10.96 -5.11
N PHE A 148 -14.11 -9.95 -4.47
CA PHE A 148 -15.25 -10.11 -3.58
C PHE A 148 -16.49 -10.65 -4.31
N ILE A 149 -16.87 -10.05 -5.44
CA ILE A 149 -18.00 -10.51 -6.25
C ILE A 149 -17.75 -11.93 -6.76
N ARG A 150 -16.54 -12.23 -7.23
CA ARG A 150 -16.18 -13.59 -7.67
C ARG A 150 -16.29 -14.61 -6.54
N SER A 151 -15.85 -14.27 -5.32
CA SER A 151 -16.02 -15.17 -4.17
C SER A 151 -17.50 -15.40 -3.79
N ILE A 152 -18.36 -14.40 -3.95
CA ILE A 152 -19.81 -14.56 -3.72
C ILE A 152 -20.43 -15.43 -4.81
N LEU A 153 -20.03 -15.24 -6.07
CA LEU A 153 -20.51 -16.05 -7.18
C LEU A 153 -20.05 -17.50 -7.04
N ASP A 154 -18.78 -17.74 -6.70
CA ASP A 154 -18.26 -19.07 -6.42
C ASP A 154 -18.98 -19.72 -5.24
N GLN A 155 -19.35 -18.98 -4.18
CA GLN A 155 -20.17 -19.52 -3.09
C GLN A 155 -21.62 -19.85 -3.51
N ARG A 156 -22.22 -19.08 -4.42
CA ARG A 156 -23.61 -19.27 -4.86
C ARG A 156 -23.76 -20.31 -5.97
N PHE A 157 -22.73 -20.48 -6.79
CA PHE A 157 -22.72 -21.38 -7.94
C PHE A 157 -21.74 -22.53 -7.78
N ALA A 158 -21.10 -22.69 -6.61
CA ALA A 158 -20.44 -23.93 -6.26
C ALA A 158 -21.46 -25.04 -6.49
N PRO A 159 -21.22 -25.97 -7.44
CA PRO A 159 -22.07 -27.13 -7.55
C PRO A 159 -22.07 -27.75 -6.16
N SER A 160 -23.26 -28.11 -5.66
CA SER A 160 -23.36 -29.02 -4.53
C SER A 160 -22.72 -30.33 -4.97
N ALA A 161 -21.38 -30.37 -4.99
CA ALA A 161 -20.61 -31.60 -5.02
C ALA A 161 -21.15 -32.35 -3.82
N GLY A 162 -21.92 -33.38 -4.12
CA GLY A 162 -22.58 -34.19 -3.12
C GLY A 162 -21.53 -34.54 -2.09
N ASN A 163 -21.93 -34.45 -0.83
CA ASN A 163 -21.17 -34.77 0.38
C ASN A 163 -20.42 -36.13 0.36
N ASN A 164 -20.56 -36.90 -0.72
CA ASN A 164 -19.99 -38.21 -0.93
C ASN A 164 -18.63 -38.11 -1.64
N ASP A 165 -18.48 -37.29 -2.69
CA ASP A 165 -17.23 -37.24 -3.46
C ASP A 165 -16.04 -36.67 -2.66
N ALA A 166 -16.31 -35.73 -1.74
CA ALA A 166 -15.29 -35.15 -0.87
C ALA A 166 -14.92 -36.10 0.29
N ARG A 167 -15.85 -36.95 0.74
CA ARG A 167 -15.57 -38.00 1.73
C ARG A 167 -14.75 -39.12 1.11
N ASP A 168 -15.11 -39.53 -0.10
CA ASP A 168 -14.40 -40.59 -0.84
C ASP A 168 -12.97 -40.17 -1.22
N ALA A 169 -12.75 -38.87 -1.52
CA ALA A 169 -11.42 -38.32 -1.80
C ALA A 169 -10.52 -38.18 -0.55
N VAL A 170 -11.11 -38.00 0.64
CA VAL A 170 -10.38 -37.97 1.91
C VAL A 170 -10.07 -39.40 2.38
N ASP A 171 -11.06 -40.30 2.34
CA ASP A 171 -10.88 -41.71 2.73
C ASP A 171 -9.87 -42.43 1.83
N SER A 172 -9.84 -42.13 0.53
CA SER A 172 -8.84 -42.70 -0.39
C SER A 172 -7.42 -42.13 -0.20
N ARG A 173 -7.27 -40.90 0.33
CA ARG A 173 -5.96 -40.36 0.72
C ARG A 173 -5.48 -40.95 2.04
N THR A 174 -6.36 -41.05 3.03
CA THR A 174 -6.07 -41.66 4.32
C THR A 174 -5.76 -43.15 4.16
N ALA A 175 -6.44 -43.87 3.26
CA ALA A 175 -6.12 -45.26 2.93
C ALA A 175 -4.75 -45.40 2.25
N ARG A 176 -4.36 -44.47 1.37
CA ARG A 176 -3.03 -44.49 0.72
C ARG A 176 -1.87 -44.13 1.64
N GLU A 177 -2.10 -43.29 2.65
CA GLU A 177 -1.08 -43.00 3.68
C GLU A 177 -0.86 -44.18 4.64
N LEU A 178 -1.84 -45.07 4.82
CA LEU A 178 -1.74 -46.24 5.69
C LEU A 178 -1.12 -47.48 5.00
N GLU A 179 -1.08 -47.52 3.67
CA GLU A 179 -0.51 -48.65 2.89
C GLU A 179 0.90 -48.39 2.34
N GLY A 180 1.48 -47.21 2.58
CA GLY A 180 2.85 -46.89 2.18
C GLY A 180 3.91 -47.64 3.02
N PRO A 181 4.87 -48.37 2.41
CA PRO A 181 5.95 -49.04 3.14
C PRO A 181 6.99 -48.01 3.59
N GLY A 182 6.76 -47.42 4.76
CA GLY A 182 7.63 -46.40 5.34
C GLY A 182 7.23 -45.97 6.75
N SER A 183 7.25 -46.91 7.70
CA SER A 183 7.29 -46.60 9.15
C SER A 183 8.59 -45.83 9.52
N PRO A 184 8.80 -45.38 10.77
CA PRO A 184 8.04 -44.45 11.60
C PRO A 184 9.01 -43.46 12.30
N GLU A 185 9.27 -42.24 11.80
CA GLU A 185 10.32 -41.37 12.40
C GLU A 185 9.92 -39.90 12.64
N LEU A 186 8.66 -39.50 12.46
CA LEU A 186 8.24 -38.10 12.66
C LEU A 186 7.16 -37.88 13.72
N PHE A 187 6.98 -38.85 14.63
CA PHE A 187 6.14 -38.74 15.83
C PHE A 187 6.95 -38.39 17.10
N LYS A 188 8.09 -37.70 16.94
CA LYS A 188 9.02 -37.36 18.05
C LYS A 188 9.32 -35.86 18.23
N LEU A 189 8.54 -34.95 17.65
CA LEU A 189 8.50 -33.56 18.13
C LEU A 189 7.12 -33.26 18.73
N GLY A 190 6.84 -34.00 19.81
CA GLY A 190 5.75 -33.68 20.72
C GLY A 190 6.10 -32.49 21.61
N ALA A 191 5.03 -31.78 21.96
CA ALA A 191 4.81 -31.15 23.25
C ALA A 191 5.77 -30.02 23.66
N PHE A 192 5.47 -28.80 23.19
CA PHE A 192 5.75 -27.60 23.98
C PHE A 192 4.53 -27.33 24.85
N ASP A 193 4.57 -27.89 26.05
CA ASP A 193 3.65 -27.63 27.16
C ASP A 193 4.17 -26.41 27.92
N LEU A 194 3.39 -25.32 27.94
CA LEU A 194 3.55 -24.22 28.89
C LEU A 194 2.17 -23.80 29.41
N ASN A 195 1.54 -24.73 30.14
CA ASN A 195 0.58 -24.39 31.17
C ASN A 195 1.35 -23.82 32.38
N HIS A 196 1.44 -22.49 32.49
CA HIS A 196 1.96 -21.81 33.67
C HIS A 196 0.83 -21.00 34.33
N ASN A 197 0.10 -21.68 35.21
CA ASN A 197 -0.77 -21.12 36.22
C ASN A 197 -0.69 -22.06 37.42
N GLN A 198 0.02 -21.64 38.48
CA GLN A 198 -0.18 -21.93 39.91
C GLN A 198 1.12 -21.56 40.64
N GLU A 199 1.18 -20.35 41.18
CA GLU A 199 1.32 -20.03 42.62
C GLU A 199 1.15 -18.53 42.84
#